data_AF-A0A2M8DSP9-F1
#
_entry.id   AF-A0A2M8DSP9-F1
#
_cell.length_a   1.000
_cell.length_b   1.000
_cell.length_c   1.000
_cell.angle_alpha   90.00
_cell.angle_beta   90.00
_cell.angle_gamma   90.00
#
_symmetry.space_group_name_H-M   'P 1'
#
loop_
_entity.id
_entity.type
_entity.pdbx_description
1 polymer ?
#
loop_
_entity_poly.entity_id
_entity_poly.type
_entity_poly.pdbx_seq_one_letter_code
_entity_poly.pdbx_strand_id
1 'polypeptide(L)'
;MKKLILAIFMTNFLVACASNQPKEEVAAPVTTAAPVADTSQADAQAAADAQVAADAAAAAKAAADELAALQSKNSVYFPFDVDAVQAADRDTILAHAQYLAAHPSV
;
A
#
# COMPACT_ATOMS: atom_id res chain seq x y z
N MET A 1 -34.96 12.06 22.22
CA MET A 1 -34.38 13.40 22.46
C MET A 1 -32.86 13.40 22.65
N LYS A 2 -32.24 12.65 23.59
CA LYS A 2 -30.76 12.67 23.77
C LYS A 2 -29.95 11.99 22.65
N LYS A 3 -30.50 10.98 22.00
CA LYS A 3 -29.85 10.23 20.90
C LYS A 3 -29.82 10.99 19.56
N LEU A 4 -30.63 12.04 19.44
CA LEU A 4 -30.71 12.87 18.22
C LEU A 4 -29.62 13.95 18.20
N ILE A 5 -29.14 14.39 19.36
CA ILE A 5 -28.08 15.41 19.47
C ILE A 5 -26.73 14.83 19.01
N LEU A 6 -26.45 13.56 19.35
CA LEU A 6 -25.21 12.89 18.94
C LEU A 6 -25.16 12.62 17.42
N ALA A 7 -26.31 12.37 16.79
CA ALA A 7 -26.40 12.13 15.35
C ALA A 7 -26.13 13.38 14.50
N ILE A 8 -26.50 14.57 15.00
CA ILE A 8 -26.28 15.85 14.31
C ILE A 8 -24.81 16.27 14.31
N PHE A 9 -24.05 15.90 15.35
CA PHE A 9 -22.62 16.22 15.41
C PHE A 9 -21.80 15.39 14.40
N MET A 10 -22.20 14.14 14.15
CA MET A 10 -21.46 13.21 13.28
C MET A 10 -21.56 13.55 11.79
N THR A 11 -22.65 14.20 11.34
CA THR A 11 -22.87 14.51 9.91
C THR A 11 -22.08 15.73 9.43
N ASN A 12 -21.59 16.58 10.34
CA ASN A 12 -20.80 17.76 9.98
C ASN A 12 -19.34 17.44 9.57
N PHE A 13 -18.84 16.23 9.86
CA PHE A 13 -17.49 15.82 9.48
C PHE A 13 -17.36 15.27 8.04
N LEU A 14 -18.47 14.96 7.35
CA LEU A 14 -18.44 14.35 6.01
C LEU A 14 -18.34 15.34 4.85
N VAL A 15 -18.55 16.64 5.08
CA VAL A 15 -18.52 17.67 4.02
C VAL A 15 -17.11 18.21 3.75
N ALA A 16 -16.12 17.88 4.60
CA ALA A 16 -14.75 18.40 4.47
C ALA A 16 -13.88 17.70 3.41
N CYS A 17 -14.29 16.56 2.84
CA CYS A 17 -13.50 15.83 1.84
C CYS A 17 -13.96 15.98 0.38
N ALA A 18 -14.98 16.80 0.08
CA ALA A 18 -15.52 16.95 -1.28
C ALA A 18 -14.96 18.14 -2.07
N SER A 19 -13.87 18.77 -1.62
CA SER A 19 -13.25 19.91 -2.31
C SER A 19 -12.09 19.47 -3.20
N ASN A 20 -12.41 18.80 -4.31
CA ASN A 20 -11.50 18.72 -5.45
C ASN A 20 -12.31 18.58 -6.74
N GLN A 21 -12.66 19.72 -7.35
CA GLN A 21 -13.16 19.79 -8.72
C GLN A 21 -12.00 20.09 -9.67
N PRO A 22 -11.66 19.21 -10.61
CA PRO A 22 -10.91 19.59 -11.79
C PRO A 22 -11.86 20.13 -12.86
N LYS A 23 -11.64 21.38 -13.28
CA LYS A 23 -12.18 21.91 -14.54
C LYS A 23 -11.31 21.40 -15.69
N GLU A 24 -11.98 20.73 -16.63
CA GLU A 24 -11.97 20.98 -18.08
C GLU A 24 -10.61 21.21 -18.77
N GLU A 25 -10.22 20.33 -19.71
CA GLU A 25 -9.81 20.80 -21.03
C GLU A 25 -10.02 19.74 -22.12
N VAL A 26 -10.72 20.17 -23.17
CA VAL A 26 -10.89 19.49 -24.46
C VAL A 26 -9.70 19.85 -25.35
N ALA A 27 -9.02 18.87 -25.94
CA ALA A 27 -8.40 19.04 -27.27
C ALA A 27 -8.11 17.68 -27.93
N ALA A 28 -8.58 17.56 -29.16
CA ALA A 28 -8.42 16.41 -30.06
C ALA A 28 -7.05 16.43 -30.78
N PRO A 29 -6.73 15.40 -31.61
CA PRO A 29 -5.38 14.86 -31.80
C PRO A 29 -4.54 15.58 -32.86
N VAL A 30 -3.22 15.44 -32.77
CA VAL A 30 -2.31 15.70 -33.90
C VAL A 30 -1.43 14.48 -34.17
N THR A 31 -1.78 13.78 -35.24
CA THR A 31 -0.95 12.81 -35.93
C THR A 31 0.30 13.51 -36.46
N THR A 32 1.48 12.99 -36.14
CA THR A 32 2.71 13.26 -36.91
C THR A 32 3.45 11.96 -37.06
N ALA A 33 3.43 11.43 -38.29
CA ALA A 33 4.24 10.29 -38.69
C ALA A 33 5.69 10.76 -38.82
N ALA A 34 6.61 10.05 -38.16
CA ALA A 34 8.06 10.25 -38.28
C ALA A 34 8.74 8.86 -38.34
N PRO A 35 9.95 8.80 -38.92
CA PRO A 35 10.39 7.71 -39.78
C PRO A 35 10.78 6.44 -39.01
N VAL A 36 10.65 5.30 -39.70
CA VAL A 36 11.05 3.97 -39.24
C VAL A 36 12.58 3.91 -39.17
N ALA A 37 13.15 4.39 -38.07
CA ALA A 37 14.49 4.03 -37.64
C ALA A 37 14.44 2.63 -37.01
N ASP A 38 15.50 1.84 -37.19
CA ASP A 38 15.63 0.46 -36.74
C ASP A 38 15.16 0.26 -35.28
N THR A 39 13.89 -0.13 -35.12
CA THR A 39 13.21 -0.13 -33.82
C THR A 39 13.55 -1.35 -32.98
N SER A 40 14.16 -2.39 -33.55
CA SER A 40 14.34 -3.67 -32.86
C SER A 40 15.25 -3.59 -31.62
N GLN A 41 16.27 -2.74 -31.61
CA GLN A 41 17.10 -2.52 -30.42
C GLN A 41 16.44 -1.60 -29.39
N ALA A 42 15.73 -0.56 -29.84
CA ALA A 42 15.01 0.36 -28.96
C ALA A 42 13.80 -0.32 -28.28
N ASP A 43 13.08 -1.17 -29.02
CA ASP A 43 11.97 -1.99 -28.53
C ASP A 43 12.46 -3.05 -27.53
N ALA A 44 13.61 -3.69 -27.79
CA ALA A 44 14.20 -4.66 -26.87
C ALA A 44 14.67 -4.01 -25.56
N GLN A 45 15.27 -2.81 -25.63
CA GLN A 45 15.66 -2.05 -24.45
C GLN A 45 14.44 -1.57 -23.67
N ALA A 46 13.42 -1.04 -24.34
CA ALA A 46 12.17 -0.61 -23.70
C ALA A 46 11.44 -1.78 -23.01
N ALA A 47 11.46 -2.97 -23.61
CA ALA A 47 10.91 -4.18 -23.01
C ALA A 47 11.71 -4.62 -21.77
N ALA A 48 13.04 -4.55 -21.82
CA ALA A 48 13.90 -4.85 -20.68
C ALA A 48 13.68 -3.86 -19.52
N ASP A 49 13.60 -2.56 -19.81
CA ASP A 49 13.35 -1.52 -18.82
C ASP A 49 11.94 -1.65 -18.20
N ALA A 50 10.94 -2.00 -19.00
CA ALA A 50 9.59 -2.30 -18.52
C ALA A 50 9.57 -3.54 -17.61
N GLN A 51 10.36 -4.57 -17.91
CA GLN A 51 10.47 -5.75 -17.07
C GLN A 51 11.13 -5.42 -15.71
N VAL A 52 12.23 -4.66 -15.72
CA VAL A 52 12.91 -4.22 -14.48
C VAL A 52 11.96 -3.37 -13.63
N ALA A 53 11.20 -2.47 -14.25
CA ALA A 53 10.21 -1.66 -13.55
C ALA A 53 9.07 -2.52 -12.95
N ALA A 54 8.60 -3.54 -13.68
CA ALA A 54 7.59 -4.46 -13.20
C ALA A 54 8.09 -5.30 -12.01
N ASP A 55 9.33 -5.80 -12.08
CA ASP A 55 9.95 -6.58 -11.01
C ASP A 55 10.17 -5.72 -9.75
N ALA A 56 10.61 -4.48 -9.91
CA ALA A 56 10.75 -3.53 -8.80
C ALA A 56 9.40 -3.22 -8.15
N ALA A 57 8.34 -3.02 -8.94
CA ALA A 57 7.00 -2.79 -8.43
C ALA A 57 6.44 -4.02 -7.69
N ALA A 58 6.69 -5.22 -8.20
CA ALA A 58 6.29 -6.47 -7.54
C ALA A 58 7.00 -6.65 -6.19
N ALA A 59 8.32 -6.37 -6.13
CA ALA A 59 9.09 -6.42 -4.90
C ALA A 59 8.59 -5.40 -3.86
N ALA A 60 8.33 -4.16 -4.29
CA ALA A 60 7.79 -3.12 -3.41
C ALA A 60 6.41 -3.50 -2.85
N LYS A 61 5.54 -4.08 -3.68
CA LYS A 61 4.23 -4.57 -3.25
C LYS A 61 4.37 -5.72 -2.25
N ALA A 62 5.25 -6.69 -2.49
CA ALA A 62 5.47 -7.81 -1.58
C ALA A 62 5.94 -7.33 -0.19
N ALA A 63 6.87 -6.38 -0.14
CA ALA A 63 7.33 -5.78 1.11
C ALA A 63 6.20 -5.02 1.84
N ALA A 64 5.35 -4.31 1.11
CA ALA A 64 4.20 -3.62 1.68
C ALA A 64 3.15 -4.60 2.23
N ASP A 65 2.88 -5.69 1.51
CA ASP A 65 1.96 -6.75 1.93
C ASP A 65 2.47 -7.48 3.18
N GLU A 66 3.79 -7.75 3.25
CA GLU A 66 4.43 -8.34 4.43
C GLU A 66 4.30 -7.43 5.66
N LEU A 67 4.57 -6.14 5.51
CA LEU A 67 4.42 -5.17 6.60
C LEU A 67 2.96 -5.05 7.04
N ALA A 68 2.01 -5.03 6.11
CA ALA A 68 0.59 -4.99 6.41
C ALA A 68 0.13 -6.25 7.20
N ALA A 69 0.67 -7.42 6.85
CA ALA A 69 0.40 -8.66 7.57
C ALA A 69 0.88 -8.59 9.02
N LEU A 70 2.06 -8.05 9.28
CA LEU A 70 2.59 -7.85 10.65
C LEU A 70 1.75 -6.84 11.44
N GLN A 71 1.38 -5.72 10.82
CA GLN A 71 0.53 -4.70 11.45
C GLN A 71 -0.86 -5.21 11.83
N SER A 72 -1.39 -6.18 11.08
CA SER A 72 -2.71 -6.76 11.38
C SER A 72 -2.77 -7.51 12.71
N LYS A 73 -1.64 -8.05 13.19
CA LYS A 73 -1.55 -8.82 14.44
C LYS A 73 -0.27 -8.48 15.20
N ASN A 74 -0.27 -7.32 15.83
CA ASN A 74 0.87 -6.74 16.54
C ASN A 74 0.75 -6.75 18.08
N SER A 75 -0.29 -7.38 18.62
CA SER A 75 -0.57 -7.41 20.07
C SER A 75 -0.76 -8.85 20.55
N VAL A 76 -0.19 -9.16 21.72
CA VAL A 76 -0.33 -10.44 22.42
C VAL A 76 -0.97 -10.17 23.77
N TYR A 77 -1.93 -11.00 24.16
CA TYR A 77 -2.70 -10.83 25.39
C TYR A 77 -2.37 -11.93 26.39
N PHE A 78 -2.31 -11.55 27.66
CA PHE A 78 -1.99 -12.46 28.74
C PHE A 78 -3.19 -12.63 29.68
N PRO A 79 -3.40 -13.84 30.24
CA PRO A 79 -4.35 -14.03 31.33
C PRO A 79 -3.99 -13.21 32.58
N PHE A 80 -4.94 -13.07 33.49
CA PHE A 80 -4.69 -12.44 34.78
C PHE A 80 -3.56 -13.15 35.53
N ASP A 81 -2.58 -12.37 36.01
CA ASP A 81 -1.43 -12.85 36.78
C ASP A 81 -0.57 -13.91 36.05
N VAL A 82 -0.45 -13.80 34.73
CA VAL A 82 0.39 -14.67 33.89
C VAL A 82 1.29 -13.82 32.99
N ASP A 83 2.59 -14.11 32.97
CA ASP A 83 3.59 -13.47 32.11
C ASP A 83 4.16 -14.43 31.04
N ALA A 84 3.82 -15.71 31.12
CA ALA A 84 4.28 -16.72 30.18
C ALA A 84 3.64 -16.53 28.79
N VAL A 85 4.48 -16.57 27.75
CA VAL A 85 4.04 -16.54 26.35
C VAL A 85 3.24 -17.81 26.03
N GLN A 86 2.00 -17.63 25.57
CA GLN A 86 1.11 -18.72 25.24
C GLN A 86 1.50 -19.37 23.91
N ALA A 87 1.18 -20.66 23.74
CA ALA A 87 1.51 -21.39 22.52
C ALA A 87 0.91 -20.75 21.26
N ALA A 88 -0.31 -20.20 21.37
CA ALA A 88 -1.03 -19.55 20.27
C ALA A 88 -0.38 -18.25 19.77
N ASP A 89 0.49 -17.63 20.57
CA ASP A 89 1.13 -16.35 20.23
C ASP A 89 2.54 -16.52 19.68
N ARG A 90 3.13 -17.71 19.78
CA ARG A 90 4.52 -17.98 19.36
C ARG A 90 4.73 -17.69 17.88
N ASP A 91 3.80 -18.10 17.02
CA ASP A 91 3.90 -17.88 15.58
C ASP A 91 3.88 -16.39 15.23
N THR A 92 3.06 -15.61 15.95
CA THR A 92 3.02 -14.15 15.79
C THR A 92 4.34 -13.50 16.18
N ILE A 93 4.93 -13.91 17.30
CA ILE A 93 6.23 -13.42 17.75
C ILE A 93 7.34 -13.83 16.78
N LEU A 94 7.32 -15.07 16.29
CA LEU A 94 8.32 -15.59 15.36
C LEU A 94 8.28 -14.86 14.01
N ALA A 95 7.09 -14.54 13.50
CA ALA A 95 6.93 -13.75 12.28
C ALA A 95 7.56 -12.35 12.43
N HIS A 96 7.29 -11.66 13.55
CA HIS A 96 7.90 -10.35 13.82
C HIS A 96 9.41 -10.44 14.02
N ALA A 97 9.90 -11.47 14.71
CA ALA A 97 11.33 -11.67 14.93
C ALA A 97 12.08 -11.87 13.60
N GLN A 98 11.53 -12.68 12.69
CA GLN A 98 12.12 -12.89 11.36
C GLN A 98 12.15 -11.59 10.55
N TYR A 99 11.07 -10.81 10.58
CA TYR A 99 11.01 -9.51 9.92
C TYR A 99 12.10 -8.56 10.44
N LEU A 100 12.22 -8.41 11.76
CA LEU A 100 13.22 -7.54 12.38
C LEU A 100 14.66 -8.00 12.08
N ALA A 101 14.90 -9.32 12.02
CA ALA A 101 16.20 -9.86 11.64
C ALA A 101 16.57 -9.54 10.18
N ALA A 102 15.58 -9.56 9.27
CA ALA A 102 15.77 -9.19 7.87
C ALA A 102 15.89 -7.68 7.65
N HIS A 103 15.42 -6.86 8.60
CA HIS A 103 15.40 -5.41 8.53
C HIS A 103 16.09 -4.77 9.75
N PRO A 104 17.43 -4.79 9.87
CA PRO A 104 18.13 -4.32 11.09
C PRO A 104 18.02 -2.82 11.37
N SER A 105 17.49 -2.05 10.43
CA SER A 105 17.40 -0.58 10.48
C SER A 105 15.99 -0.04 10.71
N VAL A 106 14.97 -0.91 10.82
CA VAL A 106 13.65 -0.47 11.28
C VAL A 106 13.64 -0.20 12.79
#